data_AF-A0A1B6L9H0-F1
#
_entry.id   AF-A0A1B6L9H0-F1
#
_cell.length_a   1.000
_cell.length_b   1.000
_cell.length_c   1.000
_cell.angle_alpha   90.00
_cell.angle_beta   90.00
_cell.angle_gamma   90.00
#
_symmetry.space_group_name_H-M   'P 1'
#
loop_
_entity.id
_entity.type
_entity.pdbx_description
1 polymer ?
#
loop_
_entity_poly.entity_id
_entity_poly.type
_entity_poly.pdbx_seq_one_letter_code
_entity_poly.pdbx_strand_id
1 'polypeptide(L)'
;LEKAVGEHPGEYKDIHYDYGSVNVNYYSNGSLEFQHINKDSEGHYLCEAKNEIGTGVSKVIFLKVNAPAHFIQKSKQVQVEKGDQAHLQCTAQGDNPLEIVWPPDFQT
;
A
#
# COMPACT_ATOMS: atom_id res chain seq x y z
N LEU A 1 -12.46 16.64 1.16
CA LEU A 1 -11.14 15.97 0.99
C LEU A 1 -11.41 14.76 0.14
N GLU A 2 -10.80 14.73 -1.04
CA GLU A 2 -11.19 13.84 -2.14
C GLU A 2 -9.98 13.04 -2.62
N LYS A 3 -10.20 11.84 -3.16
CA LYS A 3 -9.16 10.97 -3.75
C LYS A 3 -9.26 11.01 -5.27
N ALA A 4 -8.12 11.03 -5.95
CA ALA A 4 -8.09 10.94 -7.41
C ALA A 4 -8.64 9.58 -7.90
N VAL A 5 -9.32 9.57 -9.04
CA VAL A 5 -9.89 8.35 -9.67
C VAL A 5 -8.81 7.51 -10.37
N GLY A 6 -7.65 8.10 -10.66
CA GLY A 6 -6.53 7.44 -11.33
C GLY A 6 -5.18 7.67 -10.63
N GLU A 7 -4.10 7.29 -11.33
CA GLU A 7 -2.73 7.41 -10.82
C GLU A 7 -2.20 8.85 -10.84
N HIS A 8 -2.84 9.74 -11.58
CA HIS A 8 -2.42 11.14 -11.71
C HIS A 8 -3.43 12.11 -11.08
N PRO A 9 -2.98 13.26 -10.55
CA PRO A 9 -3.85 14.35 -10.13
C PRO A 9 -4.79 14.82 -11.25
N GLY A 10 -6.06 15.08 -10.96
CA GLY A 10 -7.01 15.60 -11.96
C GLY A 10 -8.46 15.43 -11.54
N GLU A 11 -9.03 14.25 -11.80
CA GLU A 11 -10.39 13.92 -11.40
C GLU A 11 -10.42 13.37 -9.98
N TYR A 12 -11.08 14.09 -9.06
CA TYR A 12 -11.21 13.74 -7.66
C TYR A 12 -12.65 13.32 -7.34
N LYS A 13 -12.79 12.35 -6.43
CA LYS A 13 -14.08 11.90 -5.89
C LYS A 13 -14.03 11.86 -4.37
N ASP A 14 -15.18 12.09 -3.75
CA ASP A 14 -15.35 11.95 -2.31
C ASP A 14 -15.01 10.52 -1.84
N ILE A 15 -14.22 10.42 -0.78
CA ILE A 15 -13.73 9.15 -0.22
C ILE A 15 -14.89 8.30 0.33
N HIS A 16 -15.99 8.95 0.72
CA HIS A 16 -17.16 8.29 1.33
C HIS A 16 -17.97 7.43 0.35
N TYR A 17 -17.83 7.60 -0.98
CA TYR A 17 -18.83 7.12 -1.93
C TYR A 17 -18.46 5.93 -2.83
N ASP A 18 -17.17 5.59 -3.05
CA ASP A 18 -16.84 4.65 -4.16
C ASP A 18 -15.76 3.58 -3.84
N TYR A 19 -14.99 3.71 -2.76
CA TYR A 19 -13.82 2.84 -2.50
C TYR A 19 -14.06 1.67 -1.53
N GLY A 20 -15.31 1.21 -1.39
CA GLY A 20 -15.63 0.03 -0.56
C GLY A 20 -15.13 0.16 0.88
N SER A 21 -15.83 0.95 1.70
CA SER A 21 -15.61 1.02 3.16
C SER A 21 -14.14 1.09 3.61
N VAL A 22 -13.36 2.02 3.05
CA VAL A 22 -12.17 2.47 3.77
C VAL A 22 -12.68 3.08 5.07
N ASN A 23 -12.36 2.46 6.20
CA ASN A 23 -12.76 2.96 7.51
C ASN A 23 -11.96 4.24 7.80
N VAL A 24 -12.55 5.39 7.50
CA VAL A 24 -11.92 6.70 7.63
C VAL A 24 -12.65 7.54 8.64
N ASN A 25 -11.92 8.14 9.57
CA ASN A 25 -12.44 9.12 10.53
C ASN A 25 -12.14 10.53 10.03
N TYR A 26 -13.15 11.41 10.12
CA TYR A 26 -13.02 12.84 9.87
C TYR A 26 -13.11 13.59 11.19
N TYR A 27 -12.15 14.49 11.42
CA TYR A 27 -12.11 15.32 12.61
C TYR A 27 -12.48 16.76 12.30
N SER A 28 -13.04 17.46 13.29
CA SER A 28 -13.48 18.85 13.17
C SER A 28 -12.33 19.83 12.87
N ASN A 29 -11.08 19.46 13.15
CA ASN A 29 -9.89 20.24 12.80
C ASN A 29 -9.45 20.08 11.32
N GLY A 30 -10.19 19.31 10.52
CA GLY A 30 -9.88 19.05 9.11
C GLY A 30 -8.95 17.86 8.88
N SER A 31 -8.56 17.11 9.93
CA SER A 31 -7.76 15.90 9.78
C SER A 31 -8.57 14.71 9.28
N LEU A 32 -7.89 13.86 8.51
CA LEU A 32 -8.38 12.59 7.99
C LEU A 32 -7.52 11.46 8.58
N GLU A 33 -8.16 10.45 9.16
CA GLU A 33 -7.47 9.26 9.66
C GLU A 33 -7.98 8.00 8.97
N PHE A 34 -7.06 7.18 8.47
CA PHE A 34 -7.35 5.84 7.98
C PHE A 34 -7.21 4.85 9.14
N GLN A 35 -8.32 4.23 9.57
CA GLN A 35 -8.26 3.20 10.62
C GLN A 35 -7.52 1.95 10.14
N HIS A 36 -7.70 1.59 8.86
CA HIS A 36 -7.04 0.48 8.21
C HIS A 36 -6.58 0.91 6.82
N ILE A 37 -5.27 0.94 6.61
CA ILE A 37 -4.67 1.34 5.34
C ILE A 37 -4.25 0.10 4.54
N ASN A 38 -4.47 0.13 3.23
CA ASN A 38 -4.05 -0.92 2.29
C ASN A 38 -3.49 -0.27 1.01
N LYS A 39 -2.97 -1.07 0.08
CA LYS A 39 -2.41 -0.55 -1.17
C LYS A 39 -3.43 0.23 -2.02
N ASP A 40 -4.72 -0.08 -1.93
CA ASP A 40 -5.79 0.67 -2.64
C ASP A 40 -5.99 2.10 -2.09
N SER A 41 -5.54 2.33 -0.84
CA SER A 41 -5.49 3.65 -0.22
C SER A 41 -4.33 4.50 -0.75
N GLU A 42 -3.37 3.93 -1.48
CA GLU A 42 -2.30 4.71 -2.13
C GLU A 42 -2.88 5.62 -3.22
N GLY A 43 -2.34 6.83 -3.34
CA GLY A 43 -2.71 7.75 -4.42
C GLY A 43 -2.70 9.23 -4.05
N HIS A 44 -3.24 10.04 -4.94
CA HIS A 44 -3.33 11.49 -4.78
C HIS A 44 -4.62 11.90 -4.06
N TYR A 45 -4.48 12.77 -3.07
CA TYR A 45 -5.55 13.31 -2.26
C TYR A 45 -5.56 14.84 -2.36
N LEU A 46 -6.75 15.42 -2.54
CA LEU A 46 -6.96 16.87 -2.57
C LEU A 46 -7.53 17.34 -1.22
N CYS A 47 -6.77 18.22 -0.56
CA CYS A 47 -7.25 18.96 0.61
C CYS A 47 -7.60 20.39 0.17
N GLU A 48 -8.84 20.79 0.42
CA GLU A 48 -9.34 22.12 0.07
C GLU A 48 -9.98 22.77 1.30
N ALA A 49 -9.57 24.01 1.59
CA ALA A 49 -10.12 24.83 2.65
C ALA A 49 -10.73 26.10 2.04
N LYS A 50 -12.02 26.28 2.25
CA LYS A 50 -12.79 27.42 1.75
C LYS A 50 -13.40 28.17 2.94
N ASN A 51 -13.22 29.48 2.93
CA ASN A 51 -13.97 30.40 3.79
C ASN A 51 -14.93 31.20 2.90
N GLU A 52 -15.85 31.96 3.49
CA GLU A 52 -16.83 32.78 2.75
C GLU A 52 -16.20 33.94 1.95
N ILE A 53 -14.90 34.16 2.09
CA ILE A 53 -14.14 35.24 1.46
C ILE A 53 -13.04 34.65 0.59
N GLY A 54 -13.05 34.99 -0.70
CA GLY A 54 -12.04 34.57 -1.67
C GLY A 54 -12.26 33.18 -2.26
N THR A 55 -11.25 32.65 -2.95
CA THR A 55 -11.34 31.40 -3.72
C THR A 55 -11.01 30.14 -2.91
N GLY A 56 -10.59 30.29 -1.65
CA GLY A 56 -10.06 29.20 -0.83
C GLY A 56 -8.61 28.83 -1.18
N VAL A 57 -8.08 27.84 -0.46
CA VAL A 57 -6.74 27.26 -0.69
C VAL A 57 -6.85 25.75 -0.87
N SER A 58 -6.01 25.20 -1.75
CA SER A 58 -6.01 23.77 -2.06
C SER A 58 -4.59 23.21 -2.14
N LYS A 59 -4.42 21.95 -1.74
CA LYS A 59 -3.15 21.23 -1.86
C LYS A 59 -3.37 19.76 -2.22
N VAL A 60 -2.58 19.27 -3.16
CA VAL A 60 -2.50 17.85 -3.52
C VAL A 60 -1.42 17.17 -2.68
N ILE A 61 -1.75 16.01 -2.12
CA ILE A 61 -0.88 15.19 -1.28
C ILE A 61 -0.82 13.79 -1.91
N PHE A 62 0.36 13.22 -2.03
CA PHE A 62 0.51 11.81 -2.43
C PHE A 62 0.69 10.95 -1.18
N LEU A 63 -0.26 10.04 -0.94
CA LEU A 63 -0.20 9.06 0.14
C LEU A 63 0.45 7.79 -0.39
N LYS A 64 1.67 7.47 0.09
CA LYS A 64 2.37 6.22 -0.19
C LYS A 64 2.05 5.21 0.92
N VAL A 65 1.66 3.99 0.55
CA VAL A 65 1.40 2.90 1.50
C VAL A 65 2.52 1.89 1.39
N ASN A 66 3.37 1.79 2.41
CA ASN A 66 4.50 0.89 2.36
C ASN A 66 4.11 -0.54 2.75
N ALA A 67 4.58 -1.54 2.01
CA ALA A 67 4.36 -2.96 2.29
C ALA A 67 5.66 -3.63 2.78
N PRO A 68 5.65 -4.29 3.95
CA PRO A 68 6.81 -5.00 4.45
C PRO A 68 7.14 -6.24 3.61
N ALA A 69 8.42 -6.61 3.62
CA ALA A 69 8.88 -7.87 3.04
C ALA A 69 8.22 -9.06 3.73
N HIS A 70 7.61 -9.94 2.97
CA HIS A 70 7.04 -11.19 3.46
C HIS A 70 7.13 -12.27 2.40
N PHE A 71 7.28 -13.52 2.83
CA PHE A 71 7.24 -14.66 1.92
C PHE A 71 5.79 -14.97 1.53
N ILE A 72 5.53 -15.06 0.23
CA ILE A 72 4.21 -15.43 -0.29
C ILE A 72 3.87 -16.86 0.19
N GLN A 73 4.86 -17.75 0.13
CA GLN A 73 4.75 -19.13 0.60
C GLN A 73 5.58 -19.32 1.87
N LYS A 74 4.90 -19.53 3.01
CA LYS A 74 5.54 -19.69 4.32
C LYS A 74 6.35 -20.98 4.43
N SER A 75 5.89 -22.06 3.79
CA SER A 75 6.61 -23.34 3.74
C SER A 75 6.17 -24.16 2.52
N LYS A 76 7.12 -24.90 1.94
CA LYS A 76 6.89 -25.90 0.91
C LYS A 76 7.75 -27.12 1.20
N GLN A 77 7.11 -28.29 1.31
CA GLN A 77 7.83 -29.54 1.42
C GLN A 77 8.20 -30.03 0.02
N VAL A 78 9.47 -30.37 -0.17
CA VAL A 78 9.98 -31.00 -1.39
C VAL A 78 10.54 -32.36 -0.99
N GLN A 79 10.11 -33.42 -1.68
CA GLN A 79 10.63 -34.77 -1.52
C GLN A 79 11.37 -35.14 -2.79
N VAL A 80 12.58 -35.67 -2.66
CA VAL A 80 13.42 -36.12 -3.77
C VAL A 80 14.00 -37.48 -3.44
N GLU A 81 14.28 -38.27 -4.46
CA GLU A 81 14.96 -39.55 -4.28
C GLU A 81 16.45 -39.33 -3.94
N LYS A 82 17.05 -40.34 -3.31
CA LYS A 82 18.47 -40.28 -2.97
C LYS A 82 19.30 -40.22 -4.26
N GLY A 83 20.08 -39.14 -4.40
CA GLY A 83 20.94 -38.92 -5.56
C GLY A 83 20.41 -37.84 -6.51
N ASP A 84 19.14 -37.44 -6.34
CA ASP A 84 18.55 -36.37 -7.13
C ASP A 84 18.76 -34.99 -6.49
N GLN A 85 18.70 -33.95 -7.32
CA GLN A 85 18.83 -32.56 -6.87
C GLN A 85 17.49 -32.00 -6.42
N ALA A 86 17.46 -31.39 -5.22
CA ALA A 86 16.31 -30.61 -4.77
C ALA A 86 16.43 -29.14 -5.22
N HIS A 87 15.32 -28.55 -5.67
CA HIS A 87 15.23 -27.13 -5.97
C HIS A 87 14.20 -26.45 -5.05
N LEU A 88 14.67 -25.51 -4.24
CA LEU A 88 13.84 -24.70 -3.35
C LEU A 88 13.66 -23.30 -3.95
N GLN A 89 12.43 -22.97 -4.29
CA GLN A 89 12.07 -21.64 -4.77
C GLN A 89 11.51 -20.83 -3.59
N CYS A 90 12.10 -19.67 -3.34
CA CYS A 90 11.62 -18.70 -2.37
C CYS A 90 11.16 -17.44 -3.11
N THR A 91 9.97 -16.94 -2.79
CA THR A 91 9.42 -15.72 -3.41
C THR A 91 8.88 -14.81 -2.31
N ALA A 92 9.38 -13.58 -2.28
CA ALA A 92 8.97 -12.55 -1.34
C ALA A 92 8.22 -11.43 -2.08
N GLN A 93 7.33 -10.76 -1.36
CA GLN A 93 6.64 -9.53 -1.77
C GLN A 93 6.86 -8.45 -0.73
N GLY A 94 6.79 -7.20 -1.16
CA GLY A 94 7.06 -6.02 -0.36
C GLY A 94 7.58 -4.89 -1.24
N ASP A 95 7.89 -3.76 -0.65
CA ASP A 95 8.50 -2.66 -1.40
C ASP A 95 9.98 -2.92 -1.69
N ASN A 96 10.46 -2.39 -2.81
CA ASN A 96 11.87 -2.52 -3.20
C ASN A 96 12.78 -1.56 -2.40
N PRO A 97 14.05 -1.94 -2.18
CA PRO A 97 14.69 -3.20 -2.60
C PRO A 97 14.38 -4.38 -1.66
N LEU A 98 14.16 -5.57 -2.24
CA LEU A 98 14.01 -6.82 -1.50
C LEU A 98 15.25 -7.70 -1.68
N GLU A 99 15.77 -8.23 -0.58
CA GLU A 99 16.90 -9.17 -0.57
C GLU A 99 16.46 -10.49 0.07
N ILE A 100 16.74 -11.61 -0.59
CA ILE A 100 16.45 -12.95 -0.09
C ILE A 100 17.78 -13.65 0.18
N VAL A 101 18.02 -13.98 1.45
CA VAL A 101 19.25 -14.64 1.90
C VAL A 101 18.90 -16.00 2.49
N TRP A 102 19.59 -17.04 2.02
CA TRP A 102 19.48 -18.38 2.60
C TRP A 102 20.37 -18.48 3.86
N PRO A 103 19.92 -19.19 4.91
CA PRO A 103 20.76 -19.40 6.10
C PRO A 103 22.06 -20.11 5.73
N PRO A 104 23.17 -19.87 6.48
CA PRO A 104 24.48 -20.43 6.16
C PRO A 104 24.51 -21.96 5.97
N ASP A 105 23.71 -22.70 6.74
CA ASP A 105 23.65 -24.17 6.66
C ASP A 105 23.05 -24.71 5.34
N PHE A 106 22.44 -23.82 4.53
CA PHE A 106 21.89 -24.11 3.22
C PHE A 106 22.67 -23.46 2.07
N GLN A 107 23.80 -22.81 2.37
CA GLN A 107 24.74 -22.33 1.37
C GLN A 107 25.78 -23.45 1.16
N THR A 108 25.66 -24.17 0.04
CA THR A 108 26.61 -25.22 -0.38
C THR A 108 28.02 -24.70 -0.58
#